data_AF-A0A7S2PYE6-F1
#
_entry.id   AF-A0A7S2PYE6-F1
#
_cell.length_a   1.000
_cell.length_b   1.000
_cell.length_c   1.000
_cell.angle_alpha   90.00
_cell.angle_beta   90.00
_cell.angle_gamma   90.00
#
_symmetry.space_group_name_H-M   'P 1'
#
loop_
_entity.id
_entity.type
_entity.pdbx_description
1 polymer ?
#
loop_
_entity_poly.entity_id
_entity_poly.type
_entity_poly.pdbx_seq_one_letter_code
_entity_poly.pdbx_strand_id
1 'polypeptide(L)'
;ISIGQLYASEQSDNLTVQWVHDFGDWYSHSIDISRCDGKKVPSNAHVAYLMGGEGLNIPEDAGGLILYEQLIGKLTHRFPMEISDENDNCVSRDFTDPSSEHWWGYFNTEVRNKPNMQRSLGNPLEFNLDLARIDVEAAIRRPTQKSGRENQNVHSMDFRTGLIHEKDKKVSASQVKDATKLCAVCGVTVALRKCSSCKSVAYCSREHQVEHWKEHKSICKAIQKSKK
;
A
#
# COMPACT_ATOMS: atom_id res chain seq x y z
N ILE A 1 15.96 -2.97 -11.30
CA ILE A 1 16.50 -1.59 -11.44
C ILE A 1 15.88 -0.73 -10.34
N SER A 2 16.63 0.16 -9.68
CA SER A 2 16.05 1.07 -8.68
C SER A 2 15.56 2.37 -9.31
N ILE A 3 14.62 3.06 -8.66
CA ILE A 3 14.16 4.38 -9.10
C ILE A 3 15.34 5.36 -9.24
N GLY A 4 16.27 5.35 -8.29
CA GLY A 4 17.47 6.20 -8.37
C GLY A 4 18.40 5.86 -9.54
N GLN A 5 18.42 4.60 -10.00
CA GLN A 5 19.17 4.21 -11.20
C GLN A 5 18.48 4.72 -12.48
N LEU A 6 17.15 4.63 -12.55
CA LEU A 6 16.37 5.20 -13.66
C LEU A 6 16.56 6.71 -13.72
N TYR A 7 16.38 7.38 -12.59
CA TYR A 7 16.54 8.83 -12.46
C TYR A 7 17.96 9.29 -12.86
N ALA A 8 19.01 8.60 -12.40
CA ALA A 8 20.39 8.96 -12.75
C ALA A 8 20.74 8.69 -14.23
N SER A 9 19.99 7.81 -14.90
CA SER A 9 20.19 7.54 -16.33
C SER A 9 19.51 8.58 -17.23
N GLU A 10 18.46 9.22 -16.74
CA GLU A 10 17.84 10.36 -17.40
C GLU A 10 18.65 11.62 -17.07
N GLN A 11 19.16 12.32 -18.08
CA GLN A 11 19.85 13.61 -17.93
C GLN A 11 18.86 14.76 -17.72
N SER A 12 17.77 14.51 -16.98
CA SER A 12 16.65 15.42 -16.75
C SER A 12 16.49 15.67 -15.25
N ASP A 13 16.03 16.87 -14.89
CA ASP A 13 15.71 17.23 -13.50
C ASP A 13 14.41 16.58 -13.00
N ASN A 14 13.65 15.96 -13.90
CA ASN A 14 12.40 15.25 -13.60
C ASN A 14 12.32 13.93 -14.39
N LEU A 15 11.77 12.89 -13.77
CA LEU A 15 11.44 11.59 -14.34
C LEU A 15 9.95 11.32 -14.11
N THR A 16 9.20 11.04 -15.17
CA THR A 16 7.79 10.63 -15.08
C THR A 16 7.67 9.15 -15.40
N VAL A 17 7.03 8.39 -14.49
CA VAL A 17 6.80 6.95 -14.65
C VAL A 17 5.30 6.67 -14.59
N GLN A 18 4.84 5.71 -15.38
CA GLN A 18 3.48 5.17 -15.29
C GLN A 18 3.48 3.85 -14.53
N TRP A 19 2.62 3.74 -13.53
CA TRP A 19 2.38 2.50 -12.81
C TRP A 19 0.95 2.05 -13.01
N VAL A 20 0.76 0.91 -13.69
CA VAL A 20 -0.54 0.28 -13.87
C VAL A 20 -0.63 -0.89 -12.91
N HIS A 21 -1.76 -0.99 -12.23
CA HIS A 21 -2.08 -2.11 -11.35
C HIS A 21 -3.53 -2.53 -11.55
N ASP A 22 -3.80 -3.78 -11.17
CA ASP A 22 -5.04 -4.48 -11.49
C ASP A 22 -5.30 -4.51 -13.01
N PHE A 23 -4.85 -5.55 -13.69
CA PHE A 23 -5.02 -5.65 -15.15
C PHE A 23 -6.48 -5.92 -15.58
N GLY A 24 -7.38 -6.22 -14.64
CA GLY A 24 -8.81 -6.30 -14.92
C GLY A 24 -9.41 -4.90 -15.04
N ASP A 25 -9.22 -4.09 -14.00
CA ASP A 25 -9.79 -2.75 -13.89
C ASP A 25 -8.93 -1.64 -14.54
N TRP A 26 -7.67 -1.92 -14.80
CA TRP A 26 -6.68 -1.05 -15.46
C TRP A 26 -6.48 0.30 -14.77
N TYR A 27 -6.20 0.31 -13.48
CA TYR A 27 -5.90 1.54 -12.77
C TYR A 27 -4.46 2.00 -13.03
N SER A 28 -4.30 3.18 -13.63
CA SER A 28 -3.01 3.81 -13.91
C SER A 28 -2.71 4.97 -12.96
N HIS A 29 -1.45 5.08 -12.55
CA HIS A 29 -0.91 6.17 -11.76
C HIS A 29 0.25 6.81 -12.49
N SER A 30 0.22 8.14 -12.58
CA SER A 30 1.36 8.94 -13.01
C SER A 30 2.21 9.28 -11.80
N ILE A 31 3.50 8.95 -11.84
CA ILE A 31 4.45 9.19 -10.76
C ILE A 31 5.52 10.12 -11.28
N ASP A 32 5.51 11.37 -10.80
CA ASP A 32 6.52 12.37 -11.11
C ASP A 32 7.59 12.38 -10.03
N ILE A 33 8.83 12.16 -10.44
CA ILE A 33 10.00 12.08 -9.58
C ILE A 33 10.88 13.27 -9.91
N SER A 34 11.15 14.08 -8.91
CA SER A 34 12.02 15.24 -9.02
C SER A 34 12.96 15.29 -7.82
N ARG A 35 14.11 15.95 -8.01
CA ARG A 35 14.97 16.28 -6.88
C ARG A 35 14.29 17.37 -6.04
N CYS A 36 14.14 17.11 -4.75
CA CYS A 36 13.68 18.14 -3.81
C CYS A 36 14.80 19.15 -3.55
N ASP A 37 14.89 20.20 -4.36
CA ASP A 37 15.77 21.32 -4.09
C ASP A 37 15.00 22.40 -3.30
N GLY A 38 15.49 22.75 -2.11
CA GLY A 38 15.03 23.92 -1.34
C GLY A 38 13.79 23.76 -0.45
N LYS A 39 13.07 22.62 -0.46
CA LYS A 39 11.96 22.37 0.50
C LYS A 39 12.47 21.77 1.80
N LYS A 40 11.96 22.26 2.95
CA LYS A 40 12.27 21.70 4.28
C LYS A 40 11.65 20.31 4.41
N VAL A 41 12.47 19.28 4.27
CA VAL A 41 12.11 17.92 4.71
C VAL A 41 11.97 17.94 6.24
N PRO A 42 10.86 17.44 6.81
CA PRO A 42 10.70 17.35 8.27
C PRO A 42 11.85 16.57 8.90
N SER A 43 12.32 16.99 10.08
CA SER A 43 13.45 16.36 10.76
C SER A 43 13.16 14.91 11.20
N ASN A 44 11.89 14.53 11.29
CA ASN A 44 11.45 13.17 11.60
C ASN A 44 11.17 12.32 10.35
N ALA A 45 11.42 12.84 9.14
CA ALA A 45 11.26 12.05 7.92
C ALA A 45 12.30 10.91 7.90
N HIS A 46 11.82 9.68 7.72
CA HIS A 46 12.66 8.49 7.54
C HIS A 46 12.83 8.18 6.04
N VAL A 47 12.66 6.91 5.64
CA VAL A 47 12.81 6.47 4.24
C VAL A 47 11.75 7.07 3.32
N ALA A 48 10.55 7.28 3.84
CA ALA A 48 9.43 7.91 3.14
C ALA A 48 8.67 8.81 4.12
N TYR A 49 8.13 9.90 3.61
CA TYR A 49 7.28 10.80 4.40
C TYR A 49 6.19 11.39 3.51
N LEU A 50 4.94 11.25 3.94
CA LEU A 50 3.80 11.77 3.19
C LEU A 50 3.54 13.24 3.54
N MET A 51 3.64 14.10 2.53
CA MET A 51 3.48 15.56 2.68
C MET A 51 2.02 15.98 2.68
N GLY A 52 1.18 15.31 1.90
CA GLY A 52 -0.21 15.68 1.67
C GLY A 52 -0.85 14.74 0.65
N GLY A 53 -2.15 14.93 0.44
CA GLY A 53 -2.96 14.20 -0.51
C GLY A 53 -4.37 14.78 -0.52
N GLU A 54 -5.15 14.43 -1.52
CA GLU A 54 -6.54 14.82 -1.65
C GLU A 54 -7.35 13.71 -2.31
N GLY A 55 -8.67 13.84 -2.22
CA GLY A 55 -9.58 12.90 -2.84
C GLY A 55 -9.63 11.56 -2.12
N LEU A 56 -9.81 10.53 -2.91
CA LEU A 56 -10.45 9.30 -2.51
C LEU A 56 -9.63 8.07 -2.87
N ASN A 57 -9.61 7.09 -1.97
CA ASN A 57 -9.26 5.74 -2.39
C ASN A 57 -10.38 5.21 -3.28
N ILE A 58 -10.00 4.61 -4.42
CA ILE A 58 -10.94 3.95 -5.31
C ILE A 58 -11.39 2.65 -4.63
N PRO A 59 -12.69 2.41 -4.44
CA PRO A 59 -13.16 1.16 -3.85
C PRO A 59 -12.71 -0.06 -4.67
N GLU A 60 -12.36 -1.15 -3.99
CA GLU A 60 -12.02 -2.40 -4.67
C GLU A 60 -13.18 -2.92 -5.53
N ASP A 61 -12.82 -3.53 -6.66
CA ASP A 61 -13.75 -4.06 -7.67
C ASP A 61 -14.76 -3.00 -8.17
N ALA A 62 -14.32 -1.75 -8.31
CA ALA A 62 -15.15 -0.69 -8.89
C ALA A 62 -15.29 -0.81 -10.42
N GLY A 63 -14.61 -1.76 -11.07
CA GLY A 63 -14.76 -2.05 -12.50
C GLY A 63 -14.02 -1.05 -13.38
N GLY A 64 -12.92 -0.50 -12.86
CA GLY A 64 -12.09 0.48 -13.55
C GLY A 64 -12.66 1.89 -13.53
N LEU A 65 -11.94 2.80 -14.20
CA LEU A 65 -12.18 4.24 -14.09
C LEU A 65 -13.58 4.67 -14.58
N ILE A 66 -14.09 4.05 -15.64
CA ILE A 66 -15.38 4.41 -16.24
C ILE A 66 -16.54 4.06 -15.30
N LEU A 67 -16.51 2.84 -14.73
CA LEU A 67 -17.56 2.40 -13.81
C LEU A 67 -17.46 3.12 -12.46
N TYR A 68 -16.24 3.44 -12.01
CA TYR A 68 -16.03 4.31 -10.86
C TYR A 68 -16.61 5.72 -11.09
N GLU A 69 -16.42 6.33 -12.25
CA GLU A 69 -17.01 7.64 -12.59
C GLU A 69 -18.55 7.59 -12.53
N GLN A 70 -19.16 6.53 -13.04
CA GLN A 70 -20.61 6.33 -12.96
C GLN A 70 -21.09 6.18 -11.51
N LEU A 71 -20.38 5.40 -10.70
CA LEU A 71 -20.65 5.24 -9.27
C LEU A 71 -20.62 6.59 -8.55
N ILE A 72 -19.55 7.37 -8.72
CA ILE A 72 -19.44 8.69 -8.07
C ILE A 72 -20.48 9.65 -8.62
N GLY A 73 -20.78 9.61 -9.92
CA GLY A 73 -21.80 10.45 -10.51
C GLY A 73 -23.21 10.14 -9.97
N LYS A 74 -23.52 8.88 -9.67
CA LYS A 74 -24.76 8.50 -8.96
C LYS A 74 -24.80 9.08 -7.55
N LEU A 75 -23.70 8.98 -6.79
CA LEU A 75 -23.61 9.49 -5.43
C LEU A 75 -23.67 11.02 -5.34
N THR A 76 -23.25 11.72 -6.40
CA THR A 76 -23.13 13.19 -6.46
C THR A 76 -24.24 13.87 -7.27
N HIS A 77 -25.35 13.16 -7.52
CA HIS A 77 -26.53 13.67 -8.24
C HIS A 77 -26.25 14.07 -9.69
N ARG A 78 -25.17 13.59 -10.30
CA ARG A 78 -24.87 13.80 -11.72
C ARG A 78 -25.55 12.76 -12.60
N PHE A 79 -25.76 11.56 -12.09
CA PHE A 79 -26.47 10.47 -12.78
C PHE A 79 -27.63 9.96 -11.92
N PRO A 80 -28.77 9.59 -12.52
CA PRO A 80 -29.86 8.95 -11.80
C PRO A 80 -29.49 7.52 -11.39
N MET A 81 -30.06 7.04 -10.29
CA MET A 81 -29.98 5.64 -9.86
C MET A 81 -31.20 4.86 -10.30
N GLU A 82 -31.03 3.56 -10.51
CA GLU A 82 -32.13 2.64 -10.77
C GLU A 82 -32.73 2.20 -9.44
N ILE A 83 -34.01 2.51 -9.24
CA ILE A 83 -34.78 2.12 -8.07
C ILE A 83 -35.73 1.01 -8.55
N SER A 84 -35.44 -0.21 -8.10
CA SER A 84 -36.31 -1.36 -8.31
C SER A 84 -37.23 -1.52 -7.10
N ASP A 85 -38.54 -1.50 -7.33
CA ASP A 85 -39.50 -1.92 -6.32
C ASP A 85 -39.64 -3.44 -6.39
N GLU A 86 -39.35 -4.17 -5.30
CA GLU A 86 -39.43 -5.64 -5.28
C GLU A 86 -40.84 -6.19 -5.63
N ASN A 87 -41.86 -5.34 -5.56
CA ASN A 87 -43.26 -5.66 -5.81
C ASN A 87 -43.77 -5.26 -7.20
N ASP A 88 -43.04 -4.44 -7.95
CA ASP A 88 -43.48 -3.95 -9.26
C ASP A 88 -42.35 -4.10 -10.27
N ASN A 89 -42.61 -4.69 -11.43
CA ASN A 89 -41.58 -5.02 -12.43
C ASN A 89 -41.11 -3.75 -13.20
N CYS A 90 -41.22 -2.59 -12.57
CA CYS A 90 -40.93 -1.27 -13.08
C CYS A 90 -39.63 -0.75 -12.42
N VAL A 91 -38.65 -0.41 -13.25
CA VAL A 91 -37.42 0.26 -12.80
C VAL A 91 -37.62 1.76 -13.00
N SER A 92 -37.73 2.51 -11.90
CA SER A 92 -37.73 3.97 -11.97
C SER A 92 -36.29 4.49 -11.92
N ARG A 93 -36.03 5.62 -12.59
CA ARG A 93 -34.73 6.28 -12.58
C ARG A 93 -34.88 7.65 -11.95
N ASP A 94 -34.33 7.84 -10.77
CA ASP A 94 -34.43 9.10 -10.04
C ASP A 94 -33.09 9.55 -9.46
N PHE A 95 -32.97 10.86 -9.22
CA PHE A 95 -31.82 11.44 -8.54
C PHE A 95 -32.03 11.29 -7.03
N THR A 96 -31.43 10.24 -6.46
CA THR A 96 -31.63 9.86 -5.06
C THR A 96 -30.93 10.84 -4.11
N ASP A 97 -31.69 11.51 -3.25
CA ASP A 97 -31.21 12.44 -2.20
C ASP A 97 -30.19 11.76 -1.25
N PRO A 98 -29.08 12.40 -0.82
CA PRO A 98 -28.14 11.83 0.15
C PRO A 98 -28.75 11.56 1.53
N SER A 99 -29.96 12.05 1.81
CA SER A 99 -30.76 11.73 3.00
C SER A 99 -31.66 10.50 2.82
N SER A 100 -31.81 9.98 1.60
CA SER A 100 -32.66 8.82 1.30
C SER A 100 -32.00 7.50 1.72
N GLU A 101 -32.81 6.53 2.15
CA GLU A 101 -32.32 5.19 2.49
C GLU A 101 -31.68 4.48 1.29
N HIS A 102 -32.21 4.70 0.08
CA HIS A 102 -31.68 4.11 -1.14
C HIS A 102 -30.25 4.60 -1.42
N TRP A 103 -30.00 5.91 -1.30
CA TRP A 103 -28.64 6.45 -1.46
C TRP A 103 -27.68 5.84 -0.44
N TRP A 104 -28.09 5.75 0.83
CA TRP A 104 -27.27 5.14 1.87
C TRP A 104 -27.04 3.64 1.64
N GLY A 105 -28.03 2.92 1.12
CA GLY A 105 -27.91 1.53 0.70
C GLY A 105 -26.81 1.37 -0.35
N TYR A 106 -26.91 2.12 -1.45
CA TYR A 106 -25.93 2.11 -2.54
C TYR A 106 -24.53 2.53 -2.07
N PHE A 107 -24.43 3.61 -1.30
CA PHE A 107 -23.15 4.07 -0.74
C PHE A 107 -22.51 3.02 0.18
N ASN A 108 -23.32 2.35 1.00
CA ASN A 108 -22.81 1.32 1.90
C ASN A 108 -22.29 0.10 1.12
N THR A 109 -23.02 -0.38 0.11
CA THR A 109 -22.62 -1.56 -0.66
C THR A 109 -21.42 -1.28 -1.57
N GLU A 110 -21.47 -0.19 -2.33
CA GLU A 110 -20.49 0.09 -3.37
C GLU A 110 -19.22 0.78 -2.86
N VAL A 111 -19.30 1.47 -1.72
CA VAL A 111 -18.16 2.23 -1.16
C VAL A 111 -17.80 1.72 0.22
N ARG A 112 -18.65 1.93 1.23
CA ARG A 112 -18.26 1.76 2.65
C ARG A 112 -17.87 0.31 3.00
N ASN A 113 -18.58 -0.68 2.45
CA ASN A 113 -18.37 -2.09 2.77
C ASN A 113 -17.26 -2.75 1.96
N LYS A 114 -16.63 -2.03 1.01
CA LYS A 114 -15.51 -2.57 0.24
C LYS A 114 -14.27 -2.77 1.13
N PRO A 115 -13.51 -3.87 0.97
CA PRO A 115 -12.46 -4.24 1.93
C PRO A 115 -11.40 -3.16 2.16
N ASN A 116 -11.02 -2.42 1.11
CA ASN A 116 -10.07 -1.31 1.21
C ASN A 116 -10.65 -0.01 1.79
N MET A 117 -11.97 0.11 1.92
CA MET A 117 -12.67 1.30 2.42
C MET A 117 -13.05 1.19 3.92
N GLN A 118 -13.09 -0.01 4.47
CA GLN A 118 -13.51 -0.31 5.85
C GLN A 118 -12.57 0.21 6.95
N ARG A 119 -11.42 0.80 6.60
CA ARG A 119 -10.42 1.28 7.56
C ARG A 119 -10.69 2.70 8.09
N SER A 120 -11.55 3.46 7.43
CA SER A 120 -11.86 4.82 7.84
C SER A 120 -13.02 4.83 8.83
N LEU A 121 -12.75 5.21 10.09
CA LEU A 121 -13.80 5.64 11.03
C LEU A 121 -14.36 7.03 10.65
N GLY A 122 -13.72 7.72 9.70
CA GLY A 122 -14.13 9.03 9.17
C GLY A 122 -14.91 8.92 7.87
N ASN A 123 -15.16 10.07 7.23
CA ASN A 123 -15.79 10.12 5.92
C ASN A 123 -14.92 9.32 4.93
N PRO A 124 -15.43 8.23 4.34
CA PRO A 124 -14.64 7.46 3.38
C PRO A 124 -14.41 8.25 2.09
N LEU A 125 -15.10 9.39 1.89
CA LEU A 125 -14.94 10.35 0.78
C LEU A 125 -13.84 11.40 0.97
N GLU A 126 -13.11 11.37 2.09
CA GLU A 126 -12.12 12.38 2.42
C GLU A 126 -10.74 11.77 2.69
N PHE A 127 -9.70 12.40 2.13
CA PHE A 127 -8.33 12.03 2.41
C PHE A 127 -7.94 12.42 3.84
N ASN A 128 -7.53 11.44 4.64
CA ASN A 128 -7.01 11.67 5.99
C ASN A 128 -5.48 11.50 6.02
N LEU A 129 -4.77 12.63 6.17
CA LEU A 129 -3.30 12.66 6.15
C LEU A 129 -2.66 11.85 7.27
N ASP A 130 -3.24 11.85 8.47
CA ASP A 130 -2.65 11.17 9.63
C ASP A 130 -2.80 9.65 9.51
N LEU A 131 -3.98 9.18 9.08
CA LEU A 131 -4.18 7.76 8.77
C LEU A 131 -3.27 7.30 7.64
N ALA A 132 -3.14 8.10 6.57
CA ALA A 132 -2.27 7.77 5.45
C ALA A 132 -0.79 7.72 5.87
N ARG A 133 -0.34 8.60 6.78
CA ARG A 133 1.02 8.53 7.35
C ARG A 133 1.25 7.27 8.17
N ILE A 134 0.27 6.86 8.98
CA ILE A 134 0.32 5.61 9.74
C ILE A 134 0.43 4.41 8.78
N ASP A 135 -0.35 4.42 7.69
CA ASP A 135 -0.30 3.36 6.68
C ASP A 135 1.05 3.32 5.95
N VAL A 136 1.64 4.47 5.62
CA VAL A 136 2.98 4.56 5.03
C VAL A 136 4.03 4.01 6.02
N GLU A 137 3.98 4.41 7.28
CA GLU A 137 4.92 3.95 8.32
C GLU A 137 4.81 2.43 8.54
N ALA A 138 3.59 1.90 8.53
CA ALA A 138 3.35 0.47 8.58
C ALA A 138 3.91 -0.22 7.33
N ALA A 139 3.66 0.32 6.13
CA ALA A 139 4.09 -0.25 4.86
C ALA A 139 5.61 -0.36 4.74
N ILE A 140 6.37 0.66 5.13
CA ILE A 140 7.85 0.64 5.08
C ILE A 140 8.48 -0.33 6.09
N ARG A 141 7.70 -0.85 7.05
CA ARG A 141 8.13 -1.83 8.06
C ARG A 141 7.60 -3.24 7.78
N ARG A 142 6.69 -3.41 6.82
CA ARG A 142 6.18 -4.74 6.45
C ARG A 142 7.34 -5.60 5.95
N PRO A 143 7.48 -6.86 6.40
CA PRO A 143 8.48 -7.77 5.85
C PRO A 143 8.30 -7.86 4.32
N THR A 144 9.36 -7.62 3.58
CA THR A 144 9.32 -7.76 2.11
C THR A 144 8.96 -9.21 1.77
N GLN A 145 7.82 -9.42 1.10
CA GLN A 145 7.49 -10.73 0.57
C GLN A 145 8.59 -11.14 -0.42
N LYS A 146 8.98 -12.42 -0.42
CA LYS A 146 9.83 -12.93 -1.50
C LYS A 146 9.07 -12.73 -2.81
N SER A 147 9.70 -12.09 -3.80
CA SER A 147 9.19 -12.04 -5.17
C SER A 147 8.75 -13.45 -5.60
N GLY A 148 7.50 -13.61 -6.03
CA GLY A 148 6.97 -14.90 -6.52
C GLY A 148 6.41 -15.86 -5.46
N ARG A 149 6.20 -15.42 -4.21
CA ARG A 149 5.29 -16.13 -3.30
C ARG A 149 4.00 -15.34 -3.17
N GLU A 150 3.06 -15.66 -4.03
CA GLU A 150 1.65 -15.33 -3.81
C GLU A 150 1.25 -15.92 -2.46
N ASN A 151 0.55 -15.14 -1.62
CA ASN A 151 -0.19 -15.74 -0.52
C ASN A 151 -1.28 -16.60 -1.15
N GLN A 152 -1.03 -17.89 -1.34
CA GLN A 152 -2.07 -18.86 -1.62
C GLN A 152 -2.93 -19.06 -0.35
N ASN A 153 -3.65 -18.02 0.05
CA ASN A 153 -4.90 -18.22 0.80
C ASN A 153 -5.98 -18.56 -0.22
N VAL A 154 -5.78 -19.68 -0.91
CA VAL A 154 -6.83 -20.28 -1.73
C VAL A 154 -7.67 -21.09 -0.76
N HIS A 155 -8.90 -20.62 -0.47
CA HIS A 155 -9.91 -21.48 0.13
C HIS A 155 -10.20 -22.60 -0.87
N SER A 156 -9.55 -23.74 -0.69
CA SER A 156 -9.79 -24.93 -1.49
C SER A 156 -11.11 -25.55 -1.02
N MET A 157 -12.18 -25.31 -1.78
CA MET A 157 -13.45 -26.00 -1.57
C MET A 157 -13.38 -27.37 -2.26
N ASP A 158 -13.68 -28.44 -1.53
CA ASP A 158 -13.83 -29.77 -2.12
C ASP A 158 -15.15 -29.82 -2.92
N PHE A 159 -15.04 -29.94 -4.24
CA PHE A 159 -16.17 -29.93 -5.17
C PHE A 159 -17.21 -31.03 -4.91
N ARG A 160 -16.85 -32.11 -4.22
CA ARG A 160 -17.78 -33.20 -3.89
C ARG A 160 -18.54 -33.00 -2.60
N THR A 161 -17.96 -32.28 -1.64
CA THR A 161 -18.48 -32.23 -0.27
C THR A 161 -18.88 -30.83 0.17
N GLY A 162 -18.50 -29.78 -0.58
CA GLY A 162 -18.76 -28.38 -0.23
C GLY A 162 -17.98 -27.91 1.01
N LEU A 163 -17.11 -28.76 1.57
CA LEU A 163 -16.34 -28.45 2.76
C LEU A 163 -15.13 -27.59 2.40
N ILE A 164 -15.01 -26.44 3.06
CA ILE A 164 -13.87 -25.53 2.97
C ILE A 164 -12.76 -26.12 3.84
N HIS A 165 -11.67 -26.58 3.23
CA HIS A 165 -10.48 -26.96 3.98
C HIS A 165 -9.56 -25.75 4.12
N GLU A 166 -9.53 -25.15 5.31
CA GLU A 166 -8.42 -24.28 5.69
C GLU A 166 -7.18 -25.17 5.87
N LYS A 167 -6.20 -25.04 4.97
CA LYS A 167 -4.89 -25.68 5.22
C LYS A 167 -4.31 -25.03 6.46
N ASP A 168 -4.24 -25.79 7.55
CA ASP A 168 -3.57 -25.38 8.79
C ASP A 168 -2.27 -24.66 8.44
N LYS A 169 -2.18 -23.37 8.81
CA LYS A 169 -0.93 -22.62 8.76
C LYS A 169 0.05 -23.41 9.61
N LYS A 170 0.97 -24.13 8.97
CA LYS A 170 2.13 -24.71 9.65
C LYS A 170 2.80 -23.55 10.39
N VAL A 171 2.62 -23.50 11.71
CA VAL A 171 3.35 -22.61 12.61
C VAL A 171 4.78 -23.12 12.62
N SER A 172 5.53 -22.80 11.57
CA SER A 172 6.96 -23.03 11.54
C SER A 172 7.58 -22.22 12.68
N ALA A 173 8.31 -22.90 13.55
CA ALA A 173 9.07 -22.30 14.64
C ALA A 173 9.75 -21.00 14.20
N SER A 174 9.63 -19.96 15.02
CA SER A 174 10.16 -18.61 14.86
C SER A 174 11.53 -18.61 14.19
N GLN A 175 11.57 -18.48 12.86
CA GLN A 175 12.82 -18.38 12.13
C GLN A 175 13.56 -17.14 12.66
N VAL A 176 14.85 -17.32 13.00
CA VAL A 176 15.73 -16.21 13.42
C VAL A 176 15.59 -15.09 12.40
N LYS A 177 15.09 -13.93 12.83
CA LYS A 177 14.90 -12.78 11.95
C LYS A 177 16.25 -12.42 11.33
N ASP A 178 16.37 -12.58 10.01
CA ASP A 178 17.56 -12.21 9.25
C ASP A 178 17.83 -10.71 9.45
N ALA A 179 18.90 -10.39 10.20
CA ALA A 179 19.29 -9.03 10.55
C ALA A 179 19.67 -8.14 9.36
N THR A 180 19.72 -8.71 8.14
CA THR A 180 19.93 -7.95 6.90
C THR A 180 18.64 -7.54 6.20
N LYS A 181 17.47 -7.96 6.70
CA LYS A 181 16.15 -7.64 6.12
C LYS A 181 15.45 -6.45 6.76
N LEU A 182 16.04 -5.86 7.78
CA LEU A 182 15.52 -4.69 8.47
C LEU A 182 16.67 -3.76 8.84
N CYS A 183 16.36 -2.48 9.01
CA CYS A 183 17.31 -1.52 9.54
C CYS A 183 17.57 -1.83 11.01
N ALA A 184 18.84 -1.99 11.39
CA ALA A 184 19.22 -2.30 12.77
C ALA A 184 18.85 -1.20 13.79
N VAL A 185 18.56 0.02 13.33
CA VAL A 185 18.18 1.16 14.19
C VAL A 185 16.67 1.35 14.21
N CYS A 186 16.07 1.67 13.06
CA CYS A 186 14.65 2.03 13.01
C CYS A 186 13.73 0.87 12.60
N GLY A 187 14.23 -0.28 12.16
CA GLY A 187 13.40 -1.45 11.83
C GLY A 187 12.65 -1.43 10.49
N VAL A 188 12.81 -0.39 9.66
CA VAL A 188 12.25 -0.38 8.28
C VAL A 188 12.85 -1.51 7.44
N THR A 189 12.09 -2.01 6.46
CA THR A 189 12.44 -3.18 5.64
C THR A 189 12.80 -2.82 4.20
N VAL A 190 12.64 -1.56 3.83
CA VAL A 190 12.88 -1.01 2.49
C VAL A 190 14.15 -0.14 2.45
N ALA A 191 14.67 0.11 1.24
CA ALA A 191 15.85 0.93 0.98
C ALA A 191 17.11 0.52 1.79
N LEU A 192 17.25 -0.77 2.09
CA LEU A 192 18.31 -1.27 2.96
C LEU A 192 19.65 -1.41 2.23
N ARG A 193 20.71 -0.97 2.90
CA ARG A 193 22.11 -1.14 2.51
C ARG A 193 22.82 -1.98 3.55
N LYS A 194 23.40 -3.10 3.13
CA LYS A 194 24.19 -3.95 4.01
C LYS A 194 25.49 -3.24 4.38
N CYS A 195 25.99 -3.47 5.59
CA CYS A 195 27.33 -3.03 5.96
C CYS A 195 28.34 -3.54 4.92
N SER A 196 29.09 -2.64 4.30
CA SER A 196 30.02 -2.97 3.21
C SER A 196 31.11 -3.96 3.64
N SER A 197 31.52 -3.92 4.91
CA SER A 197 32.61 -4.74 5.43
C SER A 197 32.15 -6.14 5.87
N CYS A 198 31.20 -6.26 6.79
CA CYS A 198 30.79 -7.56 7.34
C CYS A 198 29.59 -8.19 6.61
N LYS A 199 28.77 -7.39 5.93
CA LYS A 199 27.51 -7.78 5.24
C LYS A 199 26.47 -8.47 6.13
N SER A 200 26.61 -8.44 7.46
CA SER A 200 25.75 -9.18 8.41
C SER A 200 24.62 -8.36 9.03
N VAL A 201 24.61 -7.04 8.82
CA VAL A 201 23.57 -6.12 9.29
C VAL A 201 23.24 -5.13 8.16
N ALA A 202 22.04 -4.55 8.20
CA ALA A 202 21.59 -3.57 7.22
C ALA A 202 21.07 -2.27 7.86
N TYR A 203 21.16 -1.18 7.10
CA TYR A 203 20.73 0.16 7.48
C TYR A 203 19.96 0.80 6.33
N CYS A 204 18.95 1.60 6.62
CA CYS A 204 18.23 2.35 5.58
C CYS A 204 18.95 3.63 5.16
N SER A 205 19.90 4.12 5.96
CA SER A 205 20.65 5.34 5.69
C SER A 205 22.06 5.32 6.29
N ARG A 206 22.91 6.29 5.91
CA ARG A 206 24.26 6.43 6.45
C ARG A 206 24.24 6.90 7.91
N GLU A 207 23.26 7.70 8.26
CA GLU A 207 23.06 8.27 9.60
C GLU A 207 22.82 7.15 10.60
N HIS A 208 21.88 6.23 10.32
CA HIS A 208 21.64 5.05 11.16
C HIS A 208 22.87 4.11 11.23
N GLN A 209 23.66 4.02 10.16
CA GLN A 209 24.91 3.25 10.21
C GLN A 209 25.93 3.90 11.17
N VAL A 210 26.09 5.22 11.14
CA VAL A 210 27.02 5.96 12.00
C VAL A 210 26.58 5.91 13.46
N GLU A 211 25.28 6.03 13.71
CA GLU A 211 24.68 5.92 15.03
C GLU A 211 24.96 4.55 15.67
N HIS A 212 24.62 3.46 14.96
CA HIS A 212 24.83 2.10 15.44
C HIS A 212 26.31 1.65 15.39
N TRP A 213 27.21 2.41 14.74
CA TRP A 213 28.61 2.03 14.60
C TRP A 213 29.33 1.85 15.94
N LYS A 214 28.94 2.63 16.96
CA LYS A 214 29.52 2.56 18.31
C LYS A 214 29.41 1.15 18.90
N GLU A 215 28.27 0.49 18.68
CA GLU A 215 27.98 -0.87 19.14
C GLU A 215 28.43 -1.92 18.12
N HIS A 216 28.23 -1.65 16.83
CA HIS A 216 28.50 -2.61 15.77
C HIS A 216 29.99 -2.85 15.50
N LYS A 217 30.87 -1.88 15.77
CA LYS A 217 32.30 -1.91 15.37
C LYS A 217 33.04 -3.17 15.83
N SER A 218 32.86 -3.60 17.08
CA SER A 218 33.52 -4.79 17.63
C SER A 218 33.05 -6.06 16.93
N ILE A 219 31.73 -6.21 16.79
CA ILE A 219 31.07 -7.33 16.11
C ILE A 219 31.47 -7.37 14.63
N CYS A 220 31.50 -6.22 13.95
CA CYS A 220 31.89 -6.10 12.56
C CYS A 220 33.30 -6.64 12.30
N LYS A 221 34.26 -6.31 13.17
CA LYS A 221 35.64 -6.81 13.09
C LYS A 221 35.72 -8.31 13.37
N ALA A 222 34.98 -8.83 14.35
CA ALA A 222 34.95 -10.25 14.65
C ALA A 222 34.43 -11.06 13.45
N ILE A 223 33.34 -10.62 12.82
CA ILE A 223 32.76 -11.27 11.63
C ILE A 223 33.70 -11.18 10.43
N GLN A 224 34.42 -10.07 10.25
CA GLN A 224 35.42 -9.98 9.19
C GLN A 224 36.57 -10.97 9.39
N LYS A 225 37.03 -11.15 10.64
CA LYS A 225 38.07 -12.13 10.96
C LYS A 225 37.60 -13.56 10.73
N SER A 226 36.35 -13.90 11.06
CA SER A 226 35.82 -15.25 10.87
C SER A 226 35.53 -15.62 9.41
N LYS A 227 35.51 -14.63 8.51
CA LYS A 227 35.30 -14.83 7.06
C LYS A 227 36.61 -14.91 6.26
N LYS A 228 37.75 -14.71 6.92
CA LYS A 228 39.08 -14.77 6.34
C LYS A 228 39.71 -16.11 6.68
#